data_AF-A0A2M8NY57-F1
#
_entry.id   AF-A0A2M8NY57-F1
#
_cell.length_a   1.000
_cell.length_b   1.000
_cell.length_c   1.000
_cell.angle_alpha   90.00
_cell.angle_beta   90.00
_cell.angle_gamma   90.00
#
_symmetry.space_group_name_H-M   'P 1'
#
loop_
_entity.id
_entity.type
_entity.pdbx_description
1 polymer ?
#
loop_
_entity_poly.entity_id
_entity_poly.type
_entity_poly.pdbx_seq_one_letter_code
_entity_poly.pdbx_strand_id
1 'polypeptide(L)'
;MHMDLGLIFITGLTTGGLTCLAVQGGLLMTALSQNQAIDSKPTFADATLPVASFLIAKLIAYAILGFLLGGLGNAFRITPTTQGVMQVIAGLFMIITAFSLLDVHPIFRYFQIKPPKFITKRIRAQAKSGDIFAPAVLGAMTVFIPCGTTQAMMILAISAANALDGALIMTAFILGTTPIFFVLGFGATQIRGRMQTVFAVVTATLVLLLGLLSFDAGLILLESPIAPSKIVLTLANPEPPAVRAEWVDGRQEFYLTADYHGYTPNVLIAEAGKPIRLNMVTQNARGCELAFTIPSLGINLMLPSTGTTPIDIPASPAGEIQFMCSMGMYTGVIKVS
;
A
#
# COMPACT_ATOMS: atom_id res chain seq x y z
N MET A 1 3.22 24.32 -0.19
CA MET A 1 3.49 22.93 0.23
C MET A 1 4.93 22.63 -0.13
N HIS A 2 5.83 22.54 0.85
CA HIS A 2 7.17 22.01 0.57
C HIS A 2 7.01 20.49 0.39
N MET A 3 7.30 20.00 -0.81
CA MET A 3 7.36 18.56 -1.07
C MET A 3 8.59 18.00 -0.35
N ASP A 4 8.38 17.32 0.77
CA ASP A 4 9.44 16.62 1.49
C ASP A 4 9.79 15.31 0.76
N LEU A 5 10.50 15.42 -0.37
CA LEU A 5 11.05 14.26 -1.08
C LEU A 5 11.91 13.38 -0.17
N GLY A 6 12.57 13.98 0.83
CA GLY A 6 13.32 13.25 1.85
C GLY A 6 12.45 12.29 2.66
N LEU A 7 11.25 12.73 3.06
CA LEU A 7 10.30 11.88 3.77
C LEU A 7 9.77 10.77 2.84
N ILE A 8 9.48 11.09 1.58
CA ILE A 8 9.03 10.11 0.58
C ILE A 8 10.11 9.04 0.32
N PHE A 9 11.38 9.46 0.24
CA PHE A 9 12.51 8.54 0.12
C PHE A 9 12.66 7.65 1.36
N ILE A 10 12.58 8.22 2.57
CA ILE A 10 12.67 7.46 3.83
C ILE A 10 11.51 6.47 3.96
N THR A 11 10.29 6.87 3.63
CA THR A 11 9.13 5.96 3.64
C THR A 11 9.27 4.85 2.60
N GLY A 12 9.85 5.15 1.43
CA GLY A 12 10.28 4.15 0.45
C GLY A 12 11.34 3.20 1.00
N LEU A 13 12.31 3.70 1.74
CA LEU A 13 13.38 2.90 2.35
C LEU A 13 12.89 2.04 3.51
N THR A 14 11.93 2.49 4.31
CA THR A 14 11.48 1.74 5.49
C THR A 14 10.25 0.89 5.16
N THR A 15 9.08 1.51 5.21
CA THR A 15 7.79 0.82 5.10
C THR A 15 7.55 0.30 3.68
N GLY A 16 7.86 1.12 2.67
CA GLY A 16 7.67 0.78 1.27
C GLY A 16 8.55 -0.38 0.82
N GLY A 17 9.84 -0.33 1.15
CA GLY A 17 10.82 -1.35 0.77
C GLY A 17 10.45 -2.70 1.33
N LEU A 18 10.11 -2.78 2.63
CA LEU A 18 9.71 -4.02 3.30
C LEU A 18 8.40 -4.61 2.76
N THR A 19 7.35 -3.80 2.67
CA THR A 19 6.02 -4.28 2.23
C THR A 19 6.01 -4.66 0.75
N CYS A 20 6.64 -3.86 -0.12
CA CYS A 20 6.72 -4.19 -1.53
C CYS A 20 7.66 -5.37 -1.80
N LEU A 21 8.72 -5.59 -1.00
CA LEU A 21 9.54 -6.81 -1.15
C LEU A 21 8.80 -8.07 -0.75
N ALA A 22 7.94 -8.01 0.27
CA ALA A 22 7.13 -9.15 0.64
C ALA A 22 6.32 -9.65 -0.58
N VAL A 23 5.65 -8.73 -1.26
CA VAL A 23 4.76 -9.06 -2.39
C VAL A 23 5.52 -9.28 -3.69
N GLN A 24 6.46 -8.40 -4.03
CA GLN A 24 7.16 -8.40 -5.33
C GLN A 24 8.46 -9.22 -5.30
N GLY A 25 8.95 -9.61 -4.13
CA GLY A 25 10.18 -10.38 -3.95
C GLY A 25 10.13 -11.74 -4.66
N GLY A 26 8.98 -12.41 -4.67
CA GLY A 26 8.80 -13.67 -5.41
C GLY A 26 9.02 -13.53 -6.93
N LEU A 27 8.69 -12.37 -7.51
CA LEU A 27 8.93 -12.10 -8.93
C LEU A 27 10.42 -11.87 -9.20
N LEU A 28 11.10 -11.13 -8.32
CA LEU A 28 12.55 -10.96 -8.38
C LEU A 28 13.26 -12.32 -8.25
N MET A 29 12.84 -13.16 -7.30
CA MET A 29 13.37 -14.53 -7.13
C MET A 29 13.17 -15.39 -8.38
N THR A 30 11.99 -15.31 -9.00
CA THR A 30 11.70 -16.06 -10.23
C THR A 30 12.58 -15.59 -11.38
N ALA A 31 12.79 -14.27 -11.52
CA ALA A 31 13.69 -13.68 -12.51
C ALA A 31 15.13 -14.16 -12.32
N LEU A 32 15.60 -14.23 -11.07
CA LEU A 32 16.95 -14.69 -10.73
C LEU A 32 17.12 -16.19 -10.96
N SER A 33 16.11 -17.00 -10.64
CA SER A 33 16.14 -18.45 -10.84
C SER A 33 16.15 -18.88 -12.32
N GLN A 34 15.61 -18.04 -13.22
CA GLN A 34 15.64 -18.31 -14.66
C GLN A 34 17.00 -18.05 -15.31
N ASN A 35 17.79 -17.13 -14.75
CA ASN A 35 19.13 -16.79 -15.24
C ASN A 35 20.24 -17.69 -14.65
N GLN A 36 19.97 -18.43 -13.59
CA GLN A 36 20.94 -19.38 -13.07
C GLN A 36 20.98 -20.63 -13.96
N ALA A 37 21.89 -20.63 -14.94
CA ALA A 37 22.35 -21.86 -15.56
C ALA A 37 22.87 -22.79 -14.45
N ILE A 38 22.35 -24.03 -14.45
CA ILE A 38 22.37 -24.98 -13.34
C ILE A 38 23.80 -25.35 -12.85
N ASP A 39 24.86 -25.03 -13.60
CA ASP A 39 26.21 -25.58 -13.38
C ASP A 39 27.35 -24.57 -13.11
N SER A 40 27.11 -23.25 -13.08
CA SER A 40 28.19 -22.25 -12.89
C SER A 40 28.13 -21.54 -11.52
N LYS A 41 29.27 -21.35 -10.85
CA LYS A 41 29.38 -20.43 -9.70
C LYS A 41 29.05 -19.01 -10.19
N PRO A 42 28.06 -18.30 -9.61
CA PRO A 42 27.68 -16.99 -10.09
C PRO A 42 28.81 -16.00 -9.82
N THR A 43 29.28 -15.30 -10.86
CA THR A 43 30.14 -14.13 -10.69
C THR A 43 29.31 -12.98 -10.13
N PHE A 44 29.94 -12.05 -9.42
CA PHE A 44 29.25 -10.87 -8.88
C PHE A 44 28.47 -10.09 -9.97
N ALA A 45 28.99 -10.06 -11.21
CA ALA A 45 28.33 -9.46 -12.37
C ALA A 45 27.07 -10.24 -12.81
N ASP A 46 27.12 -11.57 -12.82
CA ASP A 46 26.01 -12.43 -13.25
C ASP A 46 24.81 -12.36 -12.29
N ALA A 47 25.08 -12.08 -11.01
CA ALA A 47 24.05 -11.89 -9.99
C ALA A 47 23.47 -10.46 -9.96
N THR A 48 24.25 -9.44 -10.34
CA THR A 48 23.86 -8.03 -10.19
C THR A 48 23.15 -7.45 -11.42
N LEU A 49 23.51 -7.89 -12.63
CA LEU A 49 22.86 -7.47 -13.87
C LEU A 49 21.33 -7.72 -13.91
N PRO A 50 20.81 -8.90 -13.53
CA PRO A 50 19.36 -9.13 -13.50
C PRO A 50 18.64 -8.30 -12.42
N VAL A 51 19.28 -8.08 -11.27
CA VAL A 51 18.70 -7.24 -10.20
C VAL A 51 18.64 -5.78 -10.63
N ALA A 52 19.73 -5.27 -11.24
CA ALA A 52 19.80 -3.91 -11.73
C ALA A 52 18.77 -3.65 -12.83
N SER A 53 18.62 -4.57 -13.78
CA SER A 53 17.62 -4.43 -14.86
C SER A 53 16.18 -4.48 -14.37
N PHE A 54 15.88 -5.34 -13.39
CA PHE A 54 14.58 -5.33 -12.70
C PHE A 54 14.31 -3.98 -12.03
N LEU A 55 15.29 -3.45 -11.29
CA LEU A 55 15.16 -2.19 -10.54
C LEU A 55 15.04 -0.96 -11.45
N ILE A 56 15.83 -0.90 -12.53
CA ILE A 56 15.76 0.18 -13.52
C ILE A 56 14.40 0.16 -14.22
N ALA A 57 13.93 -1.02 -14.65
CA ALA A 57 12.62 -1.14 -15.29
C ALA A 57 11.49 -0.76 -14.32
N LYS A 58 11.57 -1.17 -13.06
CA LYS A 58 10.65 -0.74 -12.00
C LYS A 58 10.66 0.78 -11.84
N LEU A 59 11.83 1.39 -11.73
CA LEU A 59 11.97 2.85 -11.59
C LEU A 59 11.32 3.60 -12.75
N ILE A 60 11.61 3.20 -13.99
CA ILE A 60 11.06 3.82 -15.20
C ILE A 60 9.53 3.66 -15.24
N ALA A 61 9.03 2.44 -15.00
CA ALA A 61 7.59 2.17 -15.05
C ALA A 61 6.80 2.99 -14.03
N TYR A 62 7.31 3.10 -12.80
CA TYR A 62 6.66 3.91 -11.75
C TYR A 62 6.83 5.41 -11.95
N ALA A 63 7.93 5.88 -12.53
CA ALA A 63 8.09 7.29 -12.89
C ALA A 63 7.08 7.70 -13.98
N ILE A 64 6.88 6.86 -15.00
CA ILE A 64 5.86 7.08 -16.04
C ILE A 64 4.46 7.05 -15.43
N LEU A 65 4.18 6.08 -14.55
CA LEU A 65 2.91 6.01 -13.84
C LEU A 65 2.66 7.28 -13.01
N GLY A 66 3.66 7.74 -12.26
CA GLY A 66 3.58 8.97 -11.46
C GLY A 66 3.34 10.21 -12.31
N PHE A 67 4.00 10.30 -13.47
CA PHE A 67 3.79 11.37 -14.44
C PHE A 67 2.34 11.41 -14.94
N LEU A 68 1.80 10.25 -15.33
CA LEU A 68 0.42 10.11 -15.79
C LEU A 68 -0.58 10.45 -14.68
N LEU A 69 -0.41 9.86 -13.49
CA LEU A 69 -1.30 10.07 -12.35
C LEU A 69 -1.29 11.51 -11.84
N GLY A 70 -0.12 12.17 -11.78
CA GLY A 70 -0.01 13.58 -11.42
C GLY A 70 -0.66 14.51 -12.44
N GLY A 71 -0.52 14.20 -13.74
CA GLY A 71 -1.19 14.95 -14.81
C GLY A 71 -2.72 14.77 -14.82
N LEU A 72 -3.18 13.57 -14.46
CA LEU A 72 -4.61 13.23 -14.36
C LEU A 72 -5.25 13.65 -13.02
N GLY A 73 -4.45 14.14 -12.07
CA GLY A 73 -4.89 14.49 -10.71
C GLY A 73 -6.02 15.50 -10.64
N ASN A 74 -6.12 16.38 -11.64
CA ASN A 74 -7.20 17.36 -11.73
C ASN A 74 -8.52 16.78 -12.28
N ALA A 75 -8.47 15.61 -12.93
CA ALA A 75 -9.62 14.99 -13.60
C ALA A 75 -10.18 13.76 -12.84
N PHE A 76 -9.35 13.07 -12.05
CA PHE A 76 -9.74 11.82 -11.37
C PHE A 76 -9.62 11.92 -9.85
N ARG A 77 -10.75 12.06 -9.17
CA ARG A 77 -10.89 11.76 -7.73
C ARG A 77 -11.24 10.28 -7.58
N ILE A 78 -10.27 9.43 -7.25
CA ILE A 78 -10.53 8.01 -6.94
C ILE A 78 -11.38 7.95 -5.67
N THR A 79 -12.57 7.36 -5.74
CA THR A 79 -13.44 7.22 -4.57
C THR A 79 -12.87 6.17 -3.61
N PRO A 80 -13.01 6.37 -2.28
CA PRO A 80 -12.58 5.39 -1.28
C PRO A 80 -13.21 3.99 -1.49
N THR A 81 -14.43 3.94 -2.02
CA THR A 81 -15.12 2.68 -2.36
C THR A 81 -14.40 1.89 -3.45
N THR A 82 -13.98 2.55 -4.53
CA THR A 82 -13.24 1.90 -5.63
C THR A 82 -11.89 1.39 -5.14
N GLN A 83 -11.21 2.20 -4.31
CA GLN A 83 -9.97 1.80 -3.67
C GLN A 83 -10.17 0.57 -2.77
N GLY A 84 -11.19 0.57 -1.93
CA GLY A 84 -11.49 -0.56 -1.06
C GLY A 84 -11.75 -1.86 -1.84
N VAL A 85 -12.52 -1.80 -2.95
CA VAL A 85 -12.76 -2.99 -3.80
C VAL A 85 -11.46 -3.52 -4.39
N MET A 86 -10.61 -2.63 -4.92
CA MET A 86 -9.29 -3.03 -5.42
C MET A 86 -8.41 -3.63 -4.32
N GLN A 87 -8.48 -3.11 -3.10
CA GLN A 87 -7.69 -3.57 -1.97
C GLN A 87 -8.17 -4.93 -1.44
N VAL A 88 -9.48 -5.19 -1.42
CA VAL A 88 -10.05 -6.52 -1.13
C VAL A 88 -9.58 -7.54 -2.17
N ILE A 89 -9.66 -7.21 -3.47
CA ILE A 89 -9.21 -8.10 -4.55
C ILE A 89 -7.70 -8.39 -4.42
N ALA A 90 -6.89 -7.37 -4.17
CA ALA A 90 -5.45 -7.50 -3.99
C ALA A 90 -5.10 -8.33 -2.74
N GLY A 91 -5.79 -8.10 -1.62
CA GLY A 91 -5.64 -8.87 -0.38
C GLY A 91 -5.97 -10.34 -0.58
N LEU A 92 -7.10 -10.65 -1.24
CA LEU A 92 -7.49 -12.02 -1.56
C LEU A 92 -6.45 -12.70 -2.47
N PHE A 93 -5.94 -12.00 -3.48
CA PHE A 93 -4.87 -12.51 -4.34
C PHE A 93 -3.58 -12.80 -3.56
N MET A 94 -3.18 -11.92 -2.63
CA MET A 94 -2.01 -12.12 -1.76
C MET A 94 -2.18 -13.33 -0.82
N ILE A 95 -3.37 -13.54 -0.28
CA ILE A 95 -3.68 -14.71 0.56
C ILE A 95 -3.55 -16.00 -0.28
N ILE A 96 -4.12 -16.02 -1.49
CA ILE A 96 -4.02 -17.16 -2.41
C ILE A 96 -2.56 -17.45 -2.79
N THR A 97 -1.76 -16.41 -3.09
CA THR A 97 -0.35 -16.60 -3.45
C THR A 97 0.48 -17.10 -2.28
N ALA A 98 0.21 -16.62 -1.06
CA ALA A 98 0.86 -17.12 0.15
C ALA A 98 0.56 -18.60 0.41
N PHE A 99 -0.70 -19.03 0.30
CA PHE A 99 -1.06 -20.45 0.43
C PHE A 99 -0.41 -21.33 -0.66
N SER A 100 -0.25 -20.79 -1.87
CA SER A 100 0.49 -21.48 -2.93
C SER A 100 1.99 -21.56 -2.67
N LEU A 101 2.60 -20.59 -1.97
CA LEU A 101 4.01 -20.64 -1.57
C LEU A 101 4.25 -21.64 -0.43
N LEU A 102 3.28 -21.80 0.48
CA LEU A 102 3.32 -22.76 1.59
C LEU A 102 3.01 -24.21 1.15
N ASP A 103 2.70 -24.43 -0.14
CA ASP A 103 2.33 -25.72 -0.74
C ASP A 103 1.26 -26.51 0.07
N VAL A 104 0.33 -25.79 0.72
CA VAL A 104 -0.65 -26.38 1.66
C VAL A 104 -1.66 -27.27 0.93
N HIS A 105 -2.06 -26.90 -0.29
CA HIS A 105 -2.97 -27.69 -1.10
C HIS A 105 -2.78 -27.43 -2.61
N PRO A 106 -2.78 -28.46 -3.48
CA PRO A 106 -2.52 -28.32 -4.92
C PRO A 106 -3.55 -27.45 -5.67
N ILE A 107 -4.71 -27.19 -5.05
CA ILE A 107 -5.78 -26.38 -5.64
C ILE A 107 -5.39 -24.89 -5.75
N PHE A 108 -4.55 -24.39 -4.84
CA PHE A 108 -4.10 -22.99 -4.87
C PHE A 108 -3.12 -22.71 -6.02
N ARG A 109 -2.42 -23.74 -6.53
CA ARG A 109 -1.59 -23.65 -7.74
C ARG A 109 -2.40 -23.49 -9.04
N TYR A 110 -3.70 -23.78 -9.03
CA TYR A 110 -4.59 -23.60 -10.19
C TYR A 110 -5.13 -22.17 -10.28
N PHE A 111 -5.32 -21.51 -9.13
CA PHE A 111 -5.79 -20.12 -9.05
C PHE A 111 -4.72 -19.09 -9.43
N GLN A 112 -3.43 -19.44 -9.35
CA GLN A 112 -2.39 -18.61 -9.92
C GLN A 112 -2.52 -18.65 -11.45
N ILE A 113 -2.93 -17.53 -12.05
CA ILE A 113 -3.02 -17.38 -13.51
C ILE A 113 -1.63 -17.65 -14.09
N LYS A 114 -1.41 -18.88 -14.55
CA LYS A 114 -0.22 -19.24 -15.31
C LYS A 114 -0.35 -18.49 -16.65
N PRO A 115 0.62 -17.66 -17.05
CA PRO A 115 0.53 -16.95 -18.31
C PRO A 115 0.27 -17.96 -19.43
N PRO A 116 -0.68 -17.72 -20.35
CA PRO A 116 -1.07 -18.67 -21.38
C PRO A 116 0.15 -19.10 -22.18
N LYS A 117 0.16 -20.37 -22.65
CA LYS A 117 1.32 -21.01 -23.27
C LYS A 117 1.95 -20.17 -24.41
N PHE A 118 1.16 -19.33 -25.08
CA PHE A 118 1.65 -18.40 -26.09
C PHE A 118 2.55 -17.29 -25.52
N ILE A 119 2.17 -16.68 -24.40
CA ILE A 119 2.96 -15.66 -23.70
C ILE A 119 4.22 -16.31 -23.11
N THR A 120 4.08 -17.46 -22.44
CA THR A 120 5.25 -18.18 -21.89
C THR A 120 6.22 -18.61 -22.97
N LYS A 121 5.73 -19.06 -24.14
CA LYS A 121 6.58 -19.45 -25.28
C LYS A 121 7.29 -18.23 -25.89
N ARG A 122 6.63 -17.07 -25.96
CA ARG A 122 7.23 -15.83 -26.47
C ARG A 122 8.28 -15.26 -25.52
N ILE A 123 7.99 -15.25 -24.22
CA ILE A 123 8.94 -14.87 -23.16
C ILE A 123 10.12 -15.83 -23.15
N ARG A 124 9.91 -17.15 -23.24
CA ARG A 124 10.98 -18.15 -23.24
C ARG A 124 11.80 -18.16 -24.53
N ALA A 125 11.19 -17.83 -25.67
CA ALA A 125 11.88 -17.65 -26.94
C ALA A 125 12.76 -16.38 -26.93
N GLN A 126 12.29 -15.29 -26.31
CA GLN A 126 13.11 -14.08 -26.10
C GLN A 126 14.11 -14.21 -24.94
N ALA A 127 13.86 -15.08 -23.95
CA ALA A 127 14.81 -15.40 -22.88
C ALA A 127 16.05 -16.14 -23.41
N LYS A 128 15.92 -16.82 -24.56
CA LYS A 128 17.08 -17.36 -25.30
C LYS A 128 17.99 -16.27 -25.91
N SER A 129 17.55 -15.01 -25.92
CA SER A 129 18.25 -13.89 -26.56
C SER A 129 18.69 -12.76 -25.60
N GLY A 130 18.52 -12.88 -24.28
CA GLY A 130 19.11 -11.89 -23.37
C GLY A 130 18.85 -12.08 -21.88
N ASP A 131 19.93 -12.21 -21.11
CA ASP A 131 20.03 -12.28 -19.63
C ASP A 131 19.34 -11.13 -18.88
N ILE A 132 18.87 -10.08 -19.57
CA ILE A 132 18.44 -8.81 -18.97
C ILE A 132 16.93 -8.56 -19.19
N PHE A 133 16.34 -9.21 -20.19
CA PHE A 133 14.98 -8.87 -20.65
C PHE A 133 13.89 -9.39 -19.71
N ALA A 134 14.00 -10.65 -19.25
CA ALA A 134 12.99 -11.23 -18.36
C ALA A 134 12.89 -10.50 -17.01
N PRO A 135 14.00 -10.18 -16.31
CA PRO A 135 13.96 -9.36 -15.11
C PRO A 135 13.40 -7.95 -15.35
N ALA A 136 13.75 -7.30 -16.47
CA ALA A 136 13.22 -5.98 -16.80
C ALA A 136 11.68 -5.99 -17.00
N VAL A 137 11.14 -6.97 -17.73
CA VAL A 137 9.69 -7.09 -17.92
C VAL A 137 8.97 -7.35 -16.60
N LEU A 138 9.52 -8.24 -15.76
CA LEU A 138 8.97 -8.50 -14.43
C LEU A 138 9.02 -7.25 -13.55
N GLY A 139 10.09 -6.46 -13.63
CA GLY A 139 10.24 -5.16 -12.97
C GLY A 139 9.17 -4.17 -13.41
N ALA A 140 8.91 -4.04 -14.71
CA ALA A 140 7.85 -3.17 -15.23
C ALA A 140 6.44 -3.63 -14.80
N MET A 141 6.20 -4.95 -14.74
CA MET A 141 4.90 -5.50 -14.32
C MET A 141 4.60 -5.28 -12.84
N THR A 142 5.58 -4.90 -12.01
CA THR A 142 5.33 -4.62 -10.59
C THR A 142 4.34 -3.47 -10.37
N VAL A 143 4.17 -2.58 -11.34
CA VAL A 143 3.13 -1.52 -11.33
C VAL A 143 1.72 -2.09 -11.12
N PHE A 144 1.44 -3.27 -11.68
CA PHE A 144 0.14 -3.95 -11.54
C PHE A 144 -0.02 -4.69 -10.22
N ILE A 145 1.01 -4.73 -9.39
CA ILE A 145 1.02 -5.39 -8.08
C ILE A 145 1.38 -4.32 -7.03
N PRO A 146 0.51 -3.32 -6.83
CA PRO A 146 0.76 -2.28 -5.85
C PRO A 146 0.67 -2.85 -4.43
N CYS A 147 1.63 -2.47 -3.58
CA CYS A 147 1.54 -2.67 -2.14
C CYS A 147 0.84 -1.45 -1.49
N GLY A 148 0.23 -1.58 -0.29
CA GLY A 148 -0.58 -0.51 0.31
C GLY A 148 0.14 0.83 0.46
N THR A 149 1.45 0.81 0.76
CA THR A 149 2.27 2.03 0.79
C THR A 149 2.44 2.66 -0.60
N THR A 150 2.55 1.84 -1.65
CA THR A 150 2.61 2.35 -3.03
C THR A 150 1.29 2.97 -3.43
N GLN A 151 0.15 2.41 -3.00
CA GLN A 151 -1.17 3.03 -3.23
C GLN A 151 -1.26 4.39 -2.57
N ALA A 152 -0.82 4.52 -1.31
CA ALA A 152 -0.78 5.82 -0.62
C ALA A 152 0.09 6.85 -1.38
N MET A 153 1.25 6.43 -1.88
CA MET A 153 2.10 7.31 -2.67
C MET A 153 1.49 7.65 -4.04
N MET A 154 0.76 6.73 -4.68
CA MET A 154 0.03 7.01 -5.92
C MET A 154 -1.07 8.06 -5.68
N ILE A 155 -1.77 7.98 -4.54
CA ILE A 155 -2.75 9.00 -4.13
C ILE A 155 -2.06 10.33 -3.91
N LEU A 156 -0.91 10.34 -3.23
CA LEU A 156 -0.11 11.55 -3.05
C LEU A 156 0.31 12.16 -4.40
N ALA A 157 0.72 11.33 -5.37
CA ALA A 157 1.04 11.78 -6.72
C ALA A 157 -0.18 12.38 -7.45
N ILE A 158 -1.37 11.75 -7.35
CA ILE A 158 -2.62 12.30 -7.89
C ILE A 158 -2.96 13.64 -7.21
N SER A 159 -2.78 13.73 -5.89
CA SER A 159 -3.11 14.93 -5.11
C SER A 159 -2.22 16.13 -5.43
N ALA A 160 -1.01 15.89 -5.94
CA ALA A 160 -0.10 16.95 -6.37
C ALA A 160 -0.64 17.74 -7.59
N ALA A 161 -1.58 17.16 -8.36
CA ALA A 161 -2.22 17.78 -9.53
C ALA A 161 -1.25 18.34 -10.60
N ASN A 162 0.01 17.90 -10.57
CA ASN A 162 1.07 18.25 -11.51
C ASN A 162 1.81 16.98 -11.92
N ALA A 163 1.97 16.77 -13.23
CA ALA A 163 2.63 15.59 -13.78
C ALA A 163 4.09 15.46 -13.31
N LEU A 164 4.83 16.57 -13.21
CA LEU A 164 6.23 16.54 -12.80
C LEU A 164 6.37 16.17 -11.31
N ASP A 165 5.49 16.72 -10.48
CA ASP A 165 5.49 16.44 -9.03
C ASP A 165 5.10 14.97 -8.77
N GLY A 166 4.08 14.46 -9.48
CA GLY A 166 3.70 13.05 -9.41
C GLY A 166 4.83 12.09 -9.82
N ALA A 167 5.59 12.43 -10.87
CA ALA A 167 6.76 11.68 -11.30
C ALA A 167 7.88 11.70 -10.24
N LEU A 168 8.15 12.87 -9.64
CA LEU A 168 9.16 13.03 -8.60
C LEU A 168 8.82 12.24 -7.32
N ILE A 169 7.54 12.26 -6.91
CA ILE A 169 7.05 11.49 -5.76
C ILE A 169 7.30 9.99 -5.97
N MET A 170 6.86 9.43 -7.11
CA MET A 170 7.07 8.02 -7.43
C MET A 170 8.55 7.66 -7.55
N THR A 171 9.34 8.53 -8.19
CA THR A 171 10.78 8.30 -8.38
C THR A 171 11.51 8.27 -7.04
N ALA A 172 11.27 9.26 -6.16
CA ALA A 172 11.86 9.32 -4.82
C ALA A 172 11.48 8.09 -3.98
N PHE A 173 10.21 7.68 -4.03
CA PHE A 173 9.73 6.49 -3.34
C PHE A 173 10.44 5.22 -3.82
N ILE A 174 10.51 4.99 -5.15
CA ILE A 174 11.12 3.78 -5.71
C ILE A 174 12.64 3.76 -5.51
N LEU A 175 13.31 4.91 -5.63
CA LEU A 175 14.72 5.05 -5.23
C LEU A 175 14.92 4.66 -3.77
N GLY A 176 14.00 5.03 -2.88
CA GLY A 176 13.99 4.58 -1.48
C GLY A 176 13.87 3.06 -1.34
N THR A 177 13.04 2.39 -2.16
CA THR A 177 12.91 0.91 -2.10
C THR A 177 14.11 0.15 -2.67
N THR A 178 14.92 0.80 -3.51
CA THR A 178 16.00 0.18 -4.29
C THR A 178 17.07 -0.49 -3.41
N PRO A 179 17.61 0.14 -2.34
CA PRO A 179 18.61 -0.49 -1.47
C PRO A 179 18.15 -1.81 -0.86
N ILE A 180 16.91 -1.90 -0.38
CA ILE A 180 16.42 -3.15 0.22
C ILE A 180 16.25 -4.24 -0.84
N PHE A 181 15.64 -3.91 -1.99
CA PHE A 181 15.50 -4.88 -3.09
C PHE A 181 16.86 -5.35 -3.61
N PHE A 182 17.87 -4.48 -3.64
CA PHE A 182 19.22 -4.85 -4.04
C PHE A 182 19.88 -5.80 -3.01
N VAL A 183 19.83 -5.47 -1.73
CA VAL A 183 20.41 -6.30 -0.65
C VAL A 183 19.76 -7.67 -0.60
N LEU A 184 18.42 -7.74 -0.64
CA LEU A 184 17.71 -9.03 -0.58
C LEU A 184 17.80 -9.79 -1.90
N GLY A 185 17.76 -9.11 -3.05
CA GLY A 185 17.94 -9.73 -4.36
C GLY A 185 19.33 -10.34 -4.50
N PHE A 186 20.38 -9.63 -4.09
CA PHE A 186 21.74 -10.15 -4.07
C PHE A 186 21.91 -11.27 -3.03
N GLY A 187 21.42 -11.07 -1.80
CA GLY A 187 21.46 -12.08 -0.73
C GLY A 187 20.78 -13.37 -1.14
N ALA A 188 19.65 -13.29 -1.83
CA ALA A 188 18.94 -14.43 -2.38
C ALA A 188 19.76 -15.29 -3.34
N THR A 189 20.68 -14.69 -4.11
CA THR A 189 21.55 -15.46 -5.03
C THR A 189 22.56 -16.34 -4.30
N GLN A 190 22.89 -16.01 -3.05
CA GLN A 190 23.84 -16.76 -2.22
C GLN A 190 23.17 -17.83 -1.34
N ILE A 191 21.84 -17.74 -1.17
CA ILE A 191 21.09 -18.68 -0.34
C ILE A 191 20.85 -19.97 -1.12
N ARG A 192 21.36 -21.10 -0.61
CA ARG A 192 21.13 -22.45 -1.17
C ARG A 192 20.68 -23.44 -0.08
N GLY A 193 19.93 -24.47 -0.48
CA GLY A 193 19.53 -25.58 0.39
C GLY A 193 18.49 -25.19 1.44
N ARG A 194 18.64 -25.67 2.68
CA ARG A 194 17.65 -25.51 3.78
C ARG A 194 17.28 -24.03 4.04
N MET A 195 18.23 -23.11 3.83
CA MET A 195 18.02 -21.68 4.05
C MET A 195 17.10 -21.06 2.99
N GLN A 196 17.03 -21.63 1.77
CA GLN A 196 16.08 -21.23 0.72
C GLN A 196 14.65 -21.59 1.09
N THR A 197 14.45 -22.77 1.71
CA THR A 197 13.14 -23.21 2.19
C THR A 197 12.66 -22.35 3.35
N VAL A 198 13.55 -22.03 4.30
CA VAL A 198 13.21 -21.11 5.40
C VAL A 198 12.85 -19.72 4.86
N PHE A 199 13.64 -19.19 3.92
CA PHE A 199 13.36 -17.89 3.30
C PHE A 199 11.97 -17.90 2.61
N ALA A 200 11.66 -18.94 1.84
CA ALA A 200 10.35 -19.08 1.19
C ALA A 200 9.20 -19.10 2.19
N VAL A 201 9.32 -19.84 3.30
CA VAL A 201 8.29 -19.90 4.36
C VAL A 201 8.14 -18.57 5.08
N VAL A 202 9.24 -17.89 5.39
CA VAL A 202 9.23 -16.55 6.01
C VAL A 202 8.54 -15.55 5.09
N THR A 203 8.91 -15.49 3.81
CA THR A 203 8.26 -14.62 2.83
C THR A 203 6.78 -14.97 2.69
N ALA A 204 6.42 -16.25 2.60
CA ALA A 204 5.02 -16.67 2.48
C ALA A 204 4.18 -16.27 3.69
N THR A 205 4.72 -16.43 4.91
CA THR A 205 4.08 -16.03 6.15
C THR A 205 3.86 -14.51 6.20
N LEU A 206 4.87 -13.75 5.78
CA LEU A 206 4.83 -12.29 5.78
C LEU A 206 3.85 -11.77 4.72
N VAL A 207 3.80 -12.38 3.53
CA VAL A 207 2.80 -12.10 2.49
C VAL A 207 1.39 -12.46 2.96
N LEU A 208 1.22 -13.59 3.66
CA LEU A 208 -0.08 -13.97 4.21
C LEU A 208 -0.58 -12.92 5.20
N LEU A 209 0.29 -12.47 6.10
CA LEU A 209 -0.03 -11.45 7.09
C LEU A 209 -0.38 -10.11 6.43
N LEU A 210 0.40 -9.66 5.44
CA LEU A 210 0.09 -8.45 4.67
C LEU A 210 -1.18 -8.58 3.83
N GLY A 211 -1.47 -9.77 3.30
CA GLY A 211 -2.68 -10.07 2.55
C GLY A 211 -3.92 -9.98 3.44
N LEU A 212 -3.85 -10.54 4.65
CA LEU A 212 -4.92 -10.42 5.65
C LEU A 212 -5.15 -8.97 6.07
N LEU A 213 -4.08 -8.21 6.34
CA LEU A 213 -4.19 -6.78 6.67
C LEU A 213 -4.78 -5.97 5.52
N SER A 214 -4.39 -6.26 4.27
CA SER A 214 -4.92 -5.57 3.09
C SER A 214 -6.40 -5.93 2.85
N PHE A 215 -6.78 -7.17 3.10
CA PHE A 215 -8.17 -7.62 3.00
C PHE A 215 -9.05 -6.95 4.06
N ASP A 216 -8.60 -6.89 5.32
CA ASP A 216 -9.29 -6.18 6.41
C ASP A 216 -9.42 -4.69 6.09
N ALA A 217 -8.33 -4.03 5.70
CA ALA A 217 -8.31 -2.64 5.27
C ALA A 217 -9.32 -2.34 4.15
N GLY A 218 -9.41 -3.23 3.15
CA GLY A 218 -10.39 -3.12 2.09
C GLY A 218 -11.84 -3.22 2.59
N LEU A 219 -12.12 -4.16 3.51
CA LEU A 219 -13.45 -4.29 4.13
C LEU A 219 -13.81 -3.07 4.98
N ILE A 220 -12.84 -2.48 5.69
CA ILE A 220 -13.02 -1.25 6.46
C ILE A 220 -13.34 -0.08 5.53
N LEU A 221 -12.62 0.08 4.41
CA LEU A 221 -12.89 1.10 3.39
C LEU A 221 -14.27 0.95 2.72
N LEU A 222 -14.80 -0.28 2.66
CA LEU A 222 -16.16 -0.56 2.23
C LEU A 222 -17.21 -0.31 3.32
N GLU A 223 -16.80 0.15 4.50
CA GLU A 223 -17.63 0.28 5.70
C GLU A 223 -18.35 -1.04 6.07
N SER A 224 -17.78 -2.19 5.69
CA SER A 224 -18.39 -3.49 5.91
C SER A 224 -18.44 -3.83 7.41
N PRO A 225 -19.57 -4.35 7.92
CA PRO A 225 -19.69 -4.79 9.31
C PRO A 225 -18.89 -6.08 9.59
N ILE A 226 -18.39 -6.76 8.56
CA ILE A 226 -17.73 -8.08 8.66
C ILE A 226 -16.20 -7.93 8.78
N ALA A 227 -15.66 -6.70 8.89
CA ALA A 227 -14.23 -6.49 9.08
C ALA A 227 -13.74 -7.20 10.36
N PRO A 228 -12.80 -8.17 10.27
CA PRO A 228 -12.28 -8.90 11.42
C PRO A 228 -11.87 -8.03 12.61
N SER A 229 -11.24 -6.88 12.36
CA SER A 229 -10.83 -5.92 13.39
C SER A 229 -12.01 -5.34 14.18
N LYS A 230 -13.14 -5.06 13.53
CA LYS A 230 -14.36 -4.62 14.21
C LYS A 230 -14.99 -5.72 15.06
N ILE A 231 -15.01 -6.95 14.56
CA ILE A 231 -15.55 -8.10 15.30
C ILE A 231 -14.75 -8.32 16.58
N VAL A 232 -13.41 -8.27 16.51
CA VAL A 232 -12.54 -8.41 17.68
C VAL A 232 -12.73 -7.26 18.66
N LEU A 233 -12.86 -6.00 18.18
CA LEU A 233 -13.13 -4.84 19.05
C LEU A 233 -14.50 -4.92 19.73
N THR A 234 -15.55 -5.36 19.03
CA THR A 234 -16.88 -5.58 19.61
C THR A 234 -16.86 -6.69 20.66
N LEU A 235 -16.05 -7.73 20.48
CA LEU A 235 -15.90 -8.82 21.45
C LEU A 235 -15.02 -8.46 22.65
N ALA A 236 -14.01 -7.61 22.45
CA ALA A 236 -13.08 -7.20 23.50
C ALA A 236 -13.69 -6.17 24.48
N ASN A 237 -14.77 -5.50 24.08
CA ASN A 237 -15.55 -4.56 24.90
C ASN A 237 -14.75 -3.45 25.62
N PRO A 238 -13.67 -2.84 25.07
CA PRO A 238 -13.19 -1.58 25.60
C PRO A 238 -14.12 -0.48 25.10
N GLU A 239 -14.88 0.18 25.98
CA GLU A 239 -15.46 1.48 25.63
C GLU A 239 -14.30 2.46 25.44
N PRO A 240 -14.00 2.90 24.20
CA PRO A 240 -12.92 3.85 24.00
C PRO A 240 -13.32 5.17 24.65
N PRO A 241 -12.38 5.95 25.20
CA PRO A 241 -12.67 7.27 25.74
C PRO A 241 -13.30 8.12 24.63
N ALA A 242 -14.61 8.36 24.76
CA ALA A 242 -15.39 9.10 23.79
C ALA A 242 -15.41 10.58 24.14
N VAL A 243 -15.15 11.44 23.15
CA VAL A 243 -15.13 12.90 23.33
C VAL A 243 -16.39 13.50 22.72
N ARG A 244 -17.07 14.37 23.48
CA ARG A 244 -18.24 15.14 23.01
C ARG A 244 -17.77 16.45 22.37
N ALA A 245 -18.56 16.94 21.41
CA ALA A 245 -18.25 18.18 20.69
C ALA A 245 -18.16 19.39 21.62
N GLU A 246 -17.22 20.29 21.32
CA GLU A 246 -17.28 21.67 21.82
C GLU A 246 -18.20 22.50 20.91
N TRP A 247 -19.06 23.31 21.51
CA TRP A 247 -19.97 24.18 20.77
C TRP A 247 -19.32 25.53 20.50
N VAL A 248 -19.03 25.83 19.23
CA VAL A 248 -18.42 27.09 18.80
C VAL A 248 -19.16 27.61 17.57
N ASP A 249 -19.61 28.87 17.61
CA ASP A 249 -20.23 29.59 16.48
C ASP A 249 -21.35 28.81 15.73
N GLY A 250 -22.20 28.10 16.49
CA GLY A 250 -23.34 27.36 15.95
C GLY A 250 -22.98 26.05 15.23
N ARG A 251 -21.73 25.56 15.41
CA ARG A 251 -21.24 24.27 14.91
C ARG A 251 -20.65 23.45 16.03
N GLN A 252 -20.55 22.15 15.78
CA GLN A 252 -19.92 21.18 16.69
C GLN A 252 -18.46 21.00 16.29
N GLU A 253 -17.53 21.42 17.13
CA GLU A 253 -16.10 21.30 16.85
C GLU A 253 -15.46 20.11 17.58
N PHE A 254 -14.56 19.43 16.88
CA PHE A 254 -13.71 18.38 17.42
C PHE A 254 -12.26 18.63 17.07
N TYR A 255 -11.36 18.30 17.99
CA TYR A 255 -9.92 18.25 17.73
C TYR A 255 -9.48 16.81 17.67
N LEU A 256 -8.99 16.40 16.50
CA LEU A 256 -8.51 15.04 16.25
C LEU A 256 -7.02 15.10 15.94
N THR A 257 -6.21 14.49 16.81
CA THR A 257 -4.76 14.43 16.62
C THR A 257 -4.41 13.24 15.73
N ALA A 258 -3.61 13.50 14.69
CA ALA A 258 -2.99 12.51 13.83
C ALA A 258 -1.47 12.54 14.06
N ASP A 259 -0.94 11.47 14.62
CA ASP A 259 0.50 11.26 14.85
C ASP A 259 0.95 9.91 14.28
N TYR A 260 2.19 9.52 14.57
CA TYR A 260 2.75 8.24 14.09
C TYR A 260 2.10 6.98 14.71
N HIS A 261 1.26 7.14 15.75
CA HIS A 261 0.50 6.05 16.38
C HIS A 261 -0.94 5.95 15.87
N GLY A 262 -1.44 6.96 15.15
CA GLY A 262 -2.76 6.94 14.50
C GLY A 262 -3.60 8.16 14.84
N TYR A 263 -4.91 7.93 15.01
CA TYR A 263 -5.89 9.00 15.28
C TYR A 263 -6.40 8.94 16.72
N THR A 264 -6.24 10.06 17.44
CA THR A 264 -6.70 10.19 18.84
C THR A 264 -7.40 11.53 19.05
N PRO A 265 -8.62 11.56 19.61
CA PRO A 265 -9.46 10.42 20.01
C PRO A 265 -10.10 9.69 18.81
N ASN A 266 -10.34 8.38 18.93
CA ASN A 266 -10.93 7.57 17.85
C ASN A 266 -12.46 7.40 17.95
N VAL A 267 -13.10 7.94 18.98
CA VAL A 267 -14.57 7.97 19.13
C VAL A 267 -15.03 9.38 19.45
N LEU A 268 -15.82 9.96 18.56
CA LEU A 268 -16.40 11.30 18.68
C LEU A 268 -17.92 11.17 18.83
N ILE A 269 -18.54 11.98 19.69
CA ILE A 269 -20.00 12.01 19.89
C ILE A 269 -20.53 13.39 19.48
N ALA A 270 -21.38 13.40 18.45
CA ALA A 270 -21.99 14.60 17.87
C ALA A 270 -23.53 14.51 17.89
N GLU A 271 -24.19 15.66 17.94
CA GLU A 271 -25.64 15.78 17.83
C GLU A 271 -26.12 15.68 16.39
N ALA A 272 -27.24 14.97 16.18
CA ALA A 272 -27.87 14.82 14.88
C ALA A 272 -28.39 16.13 14.28
N GLY A 273 -28.30 16.25 12.95
CA GLY A 273 -28.85 17.39 12.21
C GLY A 273 -28.07 18.71 12.34
N LYS A 274 -26.85 18.66 12.89
CA LYS A 274 -25.98 19.83 13.09
C LYS A 274 -24.66 19.66 12.32
N PRO A 275 -24.10 20.74 11.73
CA PRO A 275 -22.81 20.67 11.03
C PRO A 275 -21.66 20.44 12.01
N ILE A 276 -20.64 19.72 11.55
CA ILE A 276 -19.46 19.34 12.35
C ILE A 276 -18.21 19.96 11.71
N ARG A 277 -17.33 20.52 12.54
CA ARG A 277 -15.99 20.99 12.17
C ARG A 277 -14.96 20.05 12.82
N LEU A 278 -14.28 19.26 12.00
CA LEU A 278 -13.22 18.37 12.46
C LEU A 278 -11.87 19.04 12.24
N ASN A 279 -11.26 19.54 13.30
CA ASN A 279 -9.93 20.14 13.29
C ASN A 279 -8.87 19.03 13.40
N MET A 280 -8.33 18.60 12.25
CA MET A 280 -7.26 17.59 12.20
C MET A 280 -5.93 18.21 12.57
N VAL A 281 -5.40 17.87 13.74
CA VAL A 281 -4.10 18.32 14.24
C VAL A 281 -3.05 17.27 13.91
N THR A 282 -2.20 17.55 12.94
CA THR A 282 -1.07 16.68 12.59
C THR A 282 0.17 17.01 13.42
N GLN A 283 0.80 16.01 14.03
CA GLN A 283 2.01 16.15 14.83
C GLN A 283 3.08 15.17 14.36
N ASN A 284 3.97 15.60 13.46
CA ASN A 284 4.96 14.73 12.85
C ASN A 284 4.34 13.44 12.28
N ALA A 285 3.17 13.55 11.65
CA ALA A 285 2.52 12.45 10.97
C ALA A 285 3.40 11.99 9.78
N ARG A 286 3.65 10.69 9.70
CA ARG A 286 4.57 10.04 8.76
C ARG A 286 4.02 8.67 8.33
N GLY A 287 3.11 8.65 7.35
CA GLY A 287 2.60 7.39 6.84
C GLY A 287 1.21 7.48 6.23
N CYS A 288 0.41 6.44 6.44
CA CYS A 288 -0.95 6.36 5.90
C CYS A 288 -1.87 7.42 6.51
N GLU A 289 -1.60 7.82 7.76
CA GLU A 289 -2.37 8.77 8.56
C GLU A 289 -2.45 10.16 7.92
N LEU A 290 -1.49 10.50 7.05
CA LEU A 290 -1.51 11.73 6.27
C LEU A 290 -2.63 11.74 5.23
N ALA A 291 -3.05 10.58 4.72
CA ALA A 291 -4.17 10.49 3.81
C ALA A 291 -5.43 10.11 4.59
N PHE A 292 -6.21 11.11 4.97
CA PHE A 292 -7.43 10.96 5.77
C PHE A 292 -8.65 10.78 4.87
N THR A 293 -9.52 9.83 5.20
CA THR A 293 -10.74 9.56 4.43
C THR A 293 -11.97 9.32 5.30
N ILE A 294 -13.11 9.83 4.81
CA ILE A 294 -14.47 9.51 5.29
C ILE A 294 -15.26 8.97 4.09
N PRO A 295 -15.33 7.64 3.91
CA PRO A 295 -15.90 7.02 2.72
C PRO A 295 -17.36 7.41 2.46
N SER A 296 -18.22 7.34 3.48
CA SER A 296 -19.64 7.71 3.42
C SER A 296 -19.90 9.15 2.94
N LEU A 297 -18.95 10.06 3.15
CA LEU A 297 -19.03 11.46 2.72
C LEU A 297 -18.22 11.77 1.46
N GLY A 298 -17.50 10.78 0.90
CA GLY A 298 -16.61 10.97 -0.24
C GLY A 298 -15.41 11.89 0.05
N ILE A 299 -15.08 12.11 1.33
CA ILE A 299 -13.97 12.96 1.74
C ILE A 299 -12.67 12.14 1.64
N ASN A 300 -11.69 12.64 0.90
CA ASN A 300 -10.34 12.09 0.81
C ASN A 300 -9.35 13.25 0.71
N LEU A 301 -8.54 13.45 1.75
CA LEU A 301 -7.72 14.63 1.95
C LEU A 301 -6.30 14.22 2.35
N MET A 302 -5.31 14.89 1.77
CA MET A 302 -3.93 14.78 2.21
C MET A 302 -3.64 15.87 3.25
N LEU A 303 -3.34 15.46 4.46
CA LEU A 303 -2.95 16.31 5.58
C LEU A 303 -1.47 16.70 5.47
N PRO A 304 -1.07 17.88 5.96
CA PRO A 304 0.34 18.23 6.11
C PRO A 304 1.01 17.33 7.18
N SER A 305 2.34 17.28 7.18
CA SER A 305 3.10 16.51 8.19
C SER A 305 2.95 17.08 9.61
N THR A 306 2.80 18.41 9.71
CA THR A 306 2.54 19.12 10.96
C THR A 306 1.62 20.32 10.69
N GLY A 307 0.65 20.56 11.57
CA GLY A 307 -0.29 21.69 11.49
C GLY A 307 -1.75 21.27 11.65
N THR A 308 -2.66 22.24 11.59
CA THR A 308 -4.10 22.01 11.76
C THR A 308 -4.83 22.17 10.43
N THR A 309 -5.52 21.13 10.00
CA THR A 309 -6.36 21.13 8.80
C THR A 309 -7.82 21.01 9.20
N PRO A 310 -8.64 22.03 8.98
CA PRO A 310 -10.03 21.96 9.34
C PRO A 310 -10.86 21.30 8.23
N ILE A 311 -11.74 20.38 8.61
CA ILE A 311 -12.60 19.60 7.70
C ILE A 311 -14.05 19.86 8.08
N ASP A 312 -14.83 20.37 7.12
CA ASP A 312 -16.28 20.56 7.30
C ASP A 312 -17.04 19.28 6.94
N ILE A 313 -17.83 18.80 7.89
CA ILE A 313 -18.75 17.67 7.71
C ILE A 313 -20.18 18.23 7.74
N PRO A 314 -20.99 17.98 6.68
CA PRO A 314 -22.36 18.48 6.61
C PRO A 314 -23.24 17.85 7.70
N ALA A 315 -24.34 18.55 8.03
CA ALA A 315 -25.32 18.06 8.97
C ALA A 315 -25.83 16.67 8.53
N SER A 316 -25.64 15.69 9.41
CA SER A 316 -25.92 14.28 9.12
C SER A 316 -27.02 13.75 10.06
N PRO A 317 -27.85 12.79 9.59
CA PRO A 317 -28.82 12.13 10.44
C PRO A 317 -28.12 11.27 11.51
N ALA A 318 -28.88 10.79 12.50
CA ALA A 318 -28.37 9.88 13.51
C ALA A 318 -27.78 8.61 12.86
N GLY A 319 -26.62 8.17 13.33
CA GLY A 319 -25.85 7.08 12.73
C GLY A 319 -24.36 7.14 13.08
N GLU A 320 -23.57 6.26 12.45
CA GLU A 320 -22.13 6.23 12.61
C GLU A 320 -21.43 6.66 11.32
N ILE A 321 -20.55 7.66 11.42
CA ILE A 321 -19.70 8.11 10.32
C ILE A 321 -18.29 7.60 10.61
N GLN A 322 -17.78 6.70 9.77
CA GLN A 322 -16.43 6.15 9.93
C GLN A 322 -15.39 6.99 9.22
N PHE A 323 -14.27 7.20 9.88
CA PHE A 323 -13.09 7.80 9.29
C PHE A 323 -11.88 6.89 9.46
N MET A 324 -10.95 6.97 8.52
CA MET A 324 -9.76 6.12 8.52
C MET A 324 -8.62 6.71 7.70
N CYS A 325 -7.43 6.13 7.86
CA CYS A 325 -6.29 6.44 7.00
C CYS A 325 -6.44 5.75 5.64
N SER A 326 -5.69 6.15 4.62
CA SER A 326 -5.71 5.56 3.27
C SER A 326 -5.50 4.04 3.22
N MET A 327 -4.84 3.48 4.25
CA MET A 327 -4.61 2.05 4.37
C MET A 327 -5.65 1.33 5.22
N GLY A 328 -6.71 2.00 5.70
CA GLY A 328 -7.72 1.42 6.59
C GLY A 328 -7.20 0.97 7.95
N MET A 329 -5.93 1.24 8.27
CA MET A 329 -5.23 0.72 9.45
C MET A 329 -5.57 1.49 10.72
N TYR A 330 -5.54 2.83 10.64
CA TYR A 330 -5.99 3.70 11.73
C TYR A 330 -7.41 4.14 11.44
N THR A 331 -8.33 3.85 12.37
CA THR A 331 -9.77 4.07 12.20
C THR A 331 -10.36 4.79 13.41
N GLY A 332 -11.42 5.54 13.18
CA GLY A 332 -12.29 6.04 14.24
C GLY A 332 -13.72 6.24 13.75
N VAL A 333 -14.58 6.64 14.67
CA VAL A 333 -16.02 6.78 14.42
C VAL A 333 -16.56 8.07 15.05
N ILE A 334 -17.43 8.73 14.30
CA ILE A 334 -18.28 9.81 14.81
C ILE A 334 -19.67 9.22 15.00
N LYS A 335 -20.08 9.08 16.26
CA LYS A 335 -21.42 8.67 16.66
C LYS A 335 -22.32 9.91 16.66
N VAL A 336 -23.26 9.95 15.73
CA VAL A 336 -24.24 11.02 15.60
C VAL A 336 -25.53 10.55 16.28
N SER A 337 -25.93 11.22 17.37
CA SER A 337 -27.11 10.89 18.19
C SER A 337 -27.96 12.11 18.49
#